data_AF-A0A7V1JDT6-F1
#
_entry.id   AF-A0A7V1JDT6-F1
#
_cell.length_a   1.000
_cell.length_b   1.000
_cell.length_c   1.000
_cell.angle_alpha   90.00
_cell.angle_beta   90.00
_cell.angle_gamma   90.00
#
_symmetry.space_group_name_H-M   'P 1'
#
loop_
_entity.id
_entity.type
_entity.pdbx_description
1 polymer ?
#
loop_
_entity_poly.entity_id
_entity_poly.type
_entity_poly.pdbx_seq_one_letter_code
_entity_poly.pdbx_strand_id
1 'polypeptide(L)'
;MGIYIAKRILFMIPILIGITLVSFFVIHLAPGNPLTEQLGLNPKVSASSRLMLAKLYGLNKPLLTQYLDWLRRIVTLNFGVSFTANHEPVITEIERT
;
A
#
# COMPACT_ATOMS: atom_id res chain seq x y z
N MET A 1 -25.89 3.84 26.36
CA MET A 1 -25.73 3.53 24.92
C MET A 1 -24.39 4.02 24.34
N GLY A 2 -23.96 5.27 24.53
CA GLY A 2 -22.69 5.78 23.97
C GLY A 2 -21.42 5.02 24.40
N ILE A 3 -21.31 4.64 25.68
CA ILE A 3 -20.18 3.84 26.22
C ILE A 3 -20.10 2.47 25.54
N TYR A 4 -21.24 1.85 25.24
CA TYR A 4 -21.29 0.56 24.55
C TYR A 4 -20.81 0.68 23.10
N ILE A 5 -21.21 1.74 22.39
CA ILE A 5 -20.77 2.03 21.03
C ILE A 5 -19.26 2.31 21.00
N ALA A 6 -18.76 3.16 21.89
CA ALA A 6 -17.33 3.49 21.99
C ALA A 6 -16.48 2.25 22.29
N LYS A 7 -16.93 1.39 23.22
CA LYS A 7 -16.26 0.12 23.54
C LYS A 7 -16.22 -0.81 22.33
N ARG A 8 -17.30 -0.87 21.54
CA ARG A 8 -17.36 -1.67 20.31
C ARG A 8 -16.40 -1.16 19.24
N ILE A 9 -16.34 0.16 19.01
CA ILE A 9 -15.38 0.77 18.07
C ILE A 9 -13.94 0.51 18.52
N LEU A 10 -13.66 0.62 19.82
CA LEU A 10 -12.33 0.37 20.36
C LEU A 10 -11.88 -1.08 20.14
N PHE A 11 -12.78 -2.06 20.28
CA PHE A 11 -12.48 -3.47 19.97
C PHE A 11 -12.37 -3.75 18.47
N MET A 12 -13.01 -2.96 17.60
CA MET A 12 -12.88 -3.11 16.15
C MET A 12 -11.50 -2.69 15.63
N ILE A 13 -10.87 -1.68 16.23
CA ILE A 13 -9.55 -1.19 15.82
C ILE A 13 -8.48 -2.30 15.80
N PRO A 14 -8.24 -3.07 16.87
CA PRO A 14 -7.23 -4.13 16.85
C PRO A 14 -7.58 -5.26 15.89
N ILE A 15 -8.87 -5.56 15.68
CA ILE A 15 -9.31 -6.56 14.70
C ILE A 15 -8.98 -6.09 13.27
N LEU A 16 -9.30 -4.84 12.94
CA LEU A 16 -8.98 -4.25 11.65
C LEU A 16 -7.46 -4.21 11.40
N ILE A 17 -6.67 -3.85 12.43
CA ILE A 17 -5.21 -3.89 12.35
C ILE A 17 -4.74 -5.33 12.09
N GLY A 18 -5.29 -6.32 12.80
CA GLY A 18 -4.95 -7.73 12.59
C GLY A 18 -5.25 -8.21 11.16
N ILE A 19 -6.44 -7.91 10.65
CA ILE A 19 -6.83 -8.30 9.28
C ILE A 19 -5.94 -7.61 8.25
N THR A 20 -5.71 -6.29 8.38
CA THR A 20 -4.85 -5.55 7.45
C THR A 20 -3.41 -6.04 7.48
N LEU A 21 -2.89 -6.39 8.67
CA LEU A 21 -1.55 -6.96 8.82
C LEU A 21 -1.44 -8.31 8.10
N VAL A 22 -2.40 -9.21 8.31
CA VAL A 22 -2.44 -10.52 7.63
C VAL A 22 -2.51 -10.33 6.12
N SER A 23 -3.42 -9.48 5.62
CA SER A 23 -3.53 -9.19 4.19
C SER A 23 -2.23 -8.61 3.62
N PHE A 24 -1.58 -7.70 4.36
CA PHE A 24 -0.30 -7.13 3.96
C PHE A 24 0.78 -8.20 3.82
N PHE A 25 0.89 -9.12 4.78
CA PHE A 25 1.83 -10.24 4.70
C PHE A 25 1.53 -11.18 3.54
N VAL A 26 0.26 -11.53 3.32
CA VAL A 26 -0.15 -12.41 2.21
C VAL A 26 0.26 -11.81 0.86
N ILE A 27 0.06 -10.51 0.67
CA ILE A 27 0.50 -9.81 -0.55
C ILE A 27 2.03 -9.83 -0.70
N HIS A 28 2.78 -9.69 0.40
CA HIS A 28 4.25 -9.74 0.35
C HIS A 28 4.82 -11.16 0.17
N LEU A 29 4.04 -12.19 0.50
CA LEU A 29 4.38 -13.59 0.25
C LEU A 29 4.05 -14.01 -1.18
N ALA A 30 3.17 -13.28 -1.87
CA ALA A 30 2.86 -13.56 -3.26
C ALA A 30 4.12 -13.38 -4.13
N PRO A 31 4.43 -14.34 -5.03
CA PRO A 31 5.56 -14.21 -5.94
C PRO A 31 5.27 -13.12 -6.98
N GLY A 32 5.76 -11.91 -6.72
CA GLY A 32 5.58 -10.76 -7.60
C GLY A 32 5.67 -9.45 -6.81
N ASN A 33 6.66 -8.61 -7.10
CA ASN A 33 6.70 -7.23 -6.61
C ASN A 33 5.90 -6.35 -7.61
N PRO A 34 5.09 -5.37 -7.18
CA PRO A 34 4.45 -4.40 -8.09
C PRO A 34 5.45 -3.74 -9.06
N LEU A 35 6.72 -3.59 -8.64
CA LEU A 35 7.80 -3.16 -9.54
C LEU A 35 8.11 -4.18 -10.65
N THR A 36 8.10 -5.48 -10.36
CA THR A 36 8.35 -6.52 -11.37
C THR A 36 7.20 -6.69 -12.35
N GLU A 37 5.95 -6.49 -11.93
CA GLU A 37 4.79 -6.56 -12.83
C GLU A 37 4.76 -5.35 -13.79
N GLN A 38 4.94 -4.12 -13.29
CA GLN A 38 4.93 -2.93 -14.14
C GLN A 38 6.22 -2.71 -14.95
N LEU A 39 7.39 -2.95 -14.35
CA LEU A 39 8.68 -2.67 -15.00
C LEU A 39 9.30 -3.92 -15.64
N GLY A 40 8.91 -5.13 -15.22
CA GLY A 40 9.38 -6.38 -15.82
C GLY A 40 8.88 -6.58 -17.25
N LEU A 41 7.81 -5.87 -17.65
CA LEU A 41 7.34 -5.82 -19.03
C LEU A 41 8.21 -4.90 -19.92
N ASN A 42 9.09 -4.08 -19.34
CA ASN A 42 9.97 -3.21 -20.10
C ASN A 42 11.44 -3.66 -19.96
N PRO A 43 11.97 -4.46 -20.90
CA PRO A 43 13.34 -5.00 -20.83
C PRO A 43 14.45 -3.93 -20.85
N LYS A 44 14.10 -2.65 -21.00
CA LYS A 44 15.01 -1.50 -20.94
C LYS A 44 15.29 -0.98 -19.51
N VAL A 45 14.59 -1.49 -18.49
CA VAL A 45 14.77 -1.02 -17.11
C VAL A 45 16.03 -1.66 -16.52
N SER A 46 17.10 -0.89 -16.45
CA SER A 46 18.37 -1.31 -15.86
C SER A 46 18.23 -1.69 -14.37
N ALA A 47 19.15 -2.49 -13.85
CA ALA A 47 19.18 -2.86 -12.43
C ALA A 47 19.27 -1.63 -11.49
N SER A 48 19.93 -0.55 -11.94
CA SER A 48 20.04 0.71 -11.20
C SER A 48 18.71 1.46 -11.14
N SER A 49 17.93 1.49 -12.22
CA SER A 49 16.59 2.09 -12.22
C SER A 49 15.64 1.34 -11.26
N ARG A 50 15.73 0.01 -11.19
CA ARG A 50 14.94 -0.80 -10.22
C ARG A 50 15.27 -0.45 -8.78
N LEU A 51 16.55 -0.28 -8.43
CA LEU A 51 16.97 0.13 -7.09
C LEU A 51 16.49 1.54 -6.73
N MET A 52 16.56 2.48 -7.68
CA MET A 52 16.06 3.84 -7.48
C MET A 52 14.55 3.84 -7.23
N LEU A 53 13.79 3.05 -7.98
CA LEU A 53 12.35 2.91 -7.80
C LEU A 53 12.01 2.22 -6.49
N ALA A 54 12.71 1.14 -6.12
CA ALA A 54 12.53 0.50 -4.82
C ALA A 54 12.77 1.48 -3.66
N LYS A 55 13.73 2.39 -3.79
CA LYS A 55 13.98 3.45 -2.82
C LYS A 55 12.88 4.53 -2.82
N LEU A 56 12.39 4.92 -3.99
CA LEU A 56 11.32 5.91 -4.16
C LEU A 56 10.01 5.44 -3.50
N TYR A 57 9.65 4.18 -3.70
CA TYR A 57 8.45 3.57 -3.12
C TYR A 57 8.65 3.01 -1.71
N GLY A 58 9.87 3.07 -1.16
CA GLY A 58 10.18 2.59 0.19
C GLY A 58 10.18 1.07 0.33
N LEU A 59 10.22 0.33 -0.78
CA LEU A 59 10.28 -1.13 -0.85
C LEU A 59 11.60 -1.69 -0.31
N ASN A 60 12.61 -0.84 -0.12
CA ASN A 60 13.89 -1.17 0.50
C ASN A 60 13.87 -1.10 2.03
N LYS A 61 12.76 -0.68 2.66
CA LYS A 61 12.64 -0.58 4.12
C LYS A 61 12.24 -1.93 4.75
N PRO A 62 12.46 -2.12 6.06
CA PRO A 62 11.91 -3.29 6.77
C PRO A 62 10.39 -3.39 6.62
N LEU A 63 9.85 -4.62 6.55
CA LEU A 63 8.42 -4.88 6.32
C LEU A 63 7.50 -4.14 7.31
N LEU A 64 7.90 -4.04 8.58
CA LEU A 64 7.14 -3.32 9.59
C LEU A 64 7.07 -1.81 9.28
N THR A 65 8.17 -1.21 8.82
CA THR A 65 8.20 0.20 8.41
C THR A 65 7.33 0.42 7.18
N GLN A 66 7.35 -0.50 6.21
CA GLN A 66 6.47 -0.43 5.04
C GLN A 66 4.99 -0.50 5.43
N TYR A 67 4.64 -1.40 6.36
CA TYR A 67 3.28 -1.50 6.87
C TYR A 67 2.84 -0.22 7.60
N LEU A 68 3.68 0.35 8.47
CA LEU A 68 3.35 1.58 9.19
C LEU A 68 3.22 2.79 8.25
N ASP A 69 4.11 2.92 7.27
CA ASP A 69 4.05 3.97 6.25
C ASP A 69 2.76 3.83 5.40
N TRP A 70 2.40 2.61 5.01
CA TRP A 70 1.17 2.31 4.29
C TRP A 70 -0.08 2.60 5.14
N LEU A 71 -0.10 2.14 6.38
CA LEU A 71 -1.22 2.35 7.31
C LEU A 71 -1.44 3.85 7.56
N ARG A 72 -0.36 4.62 7.77
CA ARG A 72 -0.44 6.07 7.92
C ARG A 72 -1.09 6.73 6.69
N ARG A 73 -0.67 6.34 5.49
CA ARG A 73 -1.23 6.86 4.23
C ARG A 73 -2.73 6.58 4.12
N ILE A 74 -3.15 5.35 4.42
CA ILE A 74 -4.57 4.95 4.41
C ILE A 74 -5.39 5.77 5.42
N VAL A 75 -4.89 5.93 6.66
CA VAL A 75 -5.58 6.70 7.70
C VAL A 75 -5.67 8.19 7.32
N THR A 76 -4.70 8.72 6.58
CA THR A 76 -4.75 10.08 6.01
C THR A 76 -5.56 10.17 4.70
N LEU A 77 -6.24 9.09 4.28
CA LEU A 77 -6.96 8.99 3.01
C LEU A 77 -6.09 9.29 1.78
N ASN A 78 -4.80 8.99 1.88
CA ASN A 78 -3.85 9.13 0.78
C ASN A 78 -3.60 7.76 0.16
N PHE A 79 -4.24 7.50 -0.98
CA PHE A 79 -4.11 6.24 -1.71
C PHE A 79 -2.95 6.23 -2.71
N GLY A 80 -2.21 7.33 -2.81
CA GLY A 80 -1.14 7.50 -3.78
C GLY A 80 -1.65 7.86 -5.18
N VAL A 81 -0.72 7.80 -6.12
CA VAL A 81 -0.97 8.03 -7.54
C VAL A 81 -1.24 6.70 -8.22
N SER A 82 -2.11 6.75 -9.22
CA SER A 82 -2.39 5.62 -10.08
C SER A 82 -1.14 5.21 -10.84
N PHE A 83 -1.09 3.91 -11.06
CA PHE A 83 -0.08 3.23 -11.84
C PHE A 83 -0.43 3.20 -13.34
N THR A 84 -1.57 3.77 -13.74
CA THR A 84 -2.00 3.93 -15.14
C THR A 84 -1.32 5.13 -15.83
N ALA A 85 -1.47 5.24 -17.15
CA ALA A 85 -0.75 6.21 -17.99
C ALA A 85 -0.90 7.69 -17.56
N ASN A 86 -1.94 8.01 -16.78
CA ASN A 86 -2.28 9.39 -16.43
C ASN A 86 -1.63 9.87 -15.13
N HIS A 87 -1.01 9.00 -14.30
CA HIS A 87 -0.38 9.36 -13.02
C HIS A 87 -1.24 10.25 -12.09
N GLU A 88 -2.57 10.15 -12.19
CA GLU A 88 -3.49 10.94 -11.37
C GLU A 88 -3.68 10.29 -9.99
N PRO A 89 -4.07 11.05 -8.95
CA PRO A 89 -4.44 10.47 -7.65
C PRO A 89 -5.50 9.38 -7.82
N VAL A 90 -5.37 8.26 -7.10
CA VAL A 90 -6.32 7.13 -7.23
C VAL A 90 -7.76 7.55 -6.91
N ILE A 91 -7.94 8.48 -5.96
CA ILE A 91 -9.26 8.99 -5.59
C ILE A 91 -9.96 9.62 -6.80
N THR A 92 -9.24 10.44 -7.59
CA THR A 92 -9.83 11.15 -8.73
C THR A 92 -10.11 10.22 -9.91
N GLU A 93 -9.36 9.12 -10.04
CA GLU A 93 -9.62 8.10 -11.08
C GLU A 93 -10.90 7.28 -10.77
N ILE A 94 -11.11 6.92 -9.50
CA ILE A 94 -12.32 6.21 -9.07
C ILE A 94 -13.57 7.05 -9.28
N GLU A 95 -13.52 8.36 -9.02
CA GLU A 95 -14.66 9.28 -9.21
C GLU A 95 -15.12 9.37 -10.68
N ARG A 96 -14.26 8.98 -11.63
CA ARG A 96 -14.53 9.07 -13.07
C ARG A 96 -15.10 7.79 -13.69
N THR A 97 -15.05 6.68 -12.96
CA THR A 97 -15.51 5.34 -13.42
C THR A 97 -16.93 5.07 -12.94
#